data_AF-A0A8S3JCY6-F1
#
_entry.id   AF-A0A8S3JCY6-F1
#
_cell.length_a   1.000
_cell.length_b   1.000
_cell.length_c   1.000
_cell.angle_alpha   90.00
_cell.angle_beta   90.00
_cell.angle_gamma   90.00
#
_symmetry.space_group_name_H-M   'P 1'
#
loop_
_entity.id
_entity.type
_entity.pdbx_description
1 polymer ?
#
loop_
_entity_poly.entity_id
_entity_poly.type
_entity_poly.pdbx_seq_one_letter_code
_entity_poly.pdbx_strand_id
1 'polypeptide(L)'
;SGLKHPTIKISKYLDELLRPLFDKIALKTTVTSGFEVIKQLHEWSTHNLHKDTLLCAIYVVDLYTMIPQTEGVLAIKKILSRFVLKNNYFSYEDQYYHQIRGVAMGSPLTLTIANCYMFFFQRNIVKQITNPGGIYVRYIDDIFIIINWPTQHLHKQIDLWNNIDSNIKLIAQVGHSSNFLDLYVENMNGHLFTKVYRKPSYEPYYLPFNSIHP
;
A
#
# COMPACT_ATOMS: atom_id res chain seq x y z
N SER A 1 -21.30 31.18 -9.68
CA SER A 1 -21.80 30.86 -11.03
C SER A 1 -22.30 29.43 -11.05
N GLY A 2 -23.55 29.20 -11.47
CA GLY A 2 -24.15 27.87 -11.52
C GLY A 2 -23.64 27.09 -12.74
N LEU A 3 -22.44 26.52 -12.64
CA LEU A 3 -21.84 25.71 -13.70
C LEU A 3 -22.55 24.36 -13.78
N LYS A 4 -23.57 24.24 -14.65
CA LYS A 4 -24.18 22.95 -15.03
C LYS A 4 -23.19 22.10 -15.85
N HIS A 5 -22.11 21.62 -15.22
CA HIS A 5 -21.16 20.70 -15.82
C HIS A 5 -21.61 19.24 -15.59
N PRO A 6 -21.42 18.31 -16.54
CA PRO A 6 -21.83 16.90 -16.41
C PRO A 6 -21.29 16.22 -15.14
N THR A 7 -20.18 16.71 -14.59
CA THR A 7 -19.50 16.11 -13.43
C THR A 7 -19.85 16.75 -12.08
N ILE A 8 -20.78 17.72 -11.99
CA ILE A 8 -21.10 18.38 -10.69
C ILE A 8 -21.42 17.36 -9.60
N LYS A 9 -22.27 16.37 -9.90
CA LYS A 9 -22.73 15.41 -8.89
C LYS A 9 -21.56 14.59 -8.34
N ILE A 10 -20.68 14.09 -9.21
CA ILE A 10 -19.50 13.33 -8.78
C ILE A 10 -18.46 14.24 -8.10
N SER A 11 -18.30 15.48 -8.57
CA SER A 11 -17.43 16.48 -7.93
C SER A 11 -17.87 16.79 -6.50
N LYS A 12 -19.16 17.03 -6.30
CA LYS A 12 -19.75 17.24 -4.97
C LYS A 12 -19.54 16.03 -4.05
N TYR A 13 -19.82 14.82 -4.55
CA TYR A 13 -19.60 13.60 -3.79
C TYR A 13 -18.12 13.42 -3.40
N LEU A 14 -17.19 13.69 -4.33
CA LEU A 14 -15.76 13.62 -4.03
C LEU A 14 -15.32 14.69 -3.02
N ASP A 15 -15.84 15.92 -3.11
CA ASP A 15 -15.52 16.98 -2.13
C ASP A 15 -16.05 16.62 -0.73
N GLU A 16 -17.28 16.11 -0.61
CA GLU A 16 -17.86 15.64 0.66
C GLU A 16 -17.00 14.54 1.31
N LEU A 17 -16.38 13.68 0.51
CA LEU A 17 -15.48 12.63 1.00
C LEU A 17 -14.07 13.14 1.31
N LEU A 18 -13.52 14.01 0.47
CA LEU A 18 -12.11 14.42 0.51
C LEU A 18 -11.85 15.61 1.43
N ARG A 19 -12.77 16.59 1.50
CA ARG A 19 -12.61 17.81 2.30
C ARG A 19 -12.33 17.52 3.77
N PRO A 20 -13.10 16.67 4.47
CA PRO A 20 -12.86 16.41 5.88
C PRO A 20 -11.52 15.69 6.13
N LEU A 21 -11.07 14.88 5.18
CA LEU A 21 -9.77 14.20 5.24
C LEU A 21 -8.62 15.18 5.04
N PHE A 22 -8.74 16.07 4.04
CA PHE A 22 -7.76 17.11 3.78
C PHE A 22 -7.62 18.05 4.97
N ASP A 23 -8.74 18.53 5.51
CA ASP A 23 -8.73 19.47 6.63
C ASP A 23 -7.98 18.89 7.82
N LYS A 24 -8.23 17.62 8.19
CA LYS A 24 -7.50 16.91 9.27
C LYS A 24 -5.98 16.81 9.03
N ILE A 25 -5.55 16.64 7.78
CA ILE A 25 -4.12 16.51 7.44
C ILE A 25 -3.43 17.88 7.39
N ALA A 26 -4.13 18.91 6.91
CA ALA A 26 -3.57 20.20 6.55
C ALA A 26 -3.70 21.27 7.66
N LEU A 27 -4.28 20.94 8.84
CA LEU A 27 -4.54 21.89 9.95
C LEU A 27 -3.35 22.77 10.34
N LYS A 28 -2.10 22.32 10.14
CA LYS A 28 -0.91 23.10 10.52
C LYS A 28 -0.59 24.25 9.58
N THR A 29 -1.04 24.18 8.33
CA THR A 29 -0.63 25.10 7.25
C THR A 29 -1.80 25.67 6.47
N THR A 30 -3.03 25.31 6.83
CA THR A 30 -4.23 25.72 6.13
C THR A 30 -5.28 26.12 7.14
N VAL A 31 -5.88 27.28 6.90
CA VAL A 31 -6.94 27.88 7.71
C VAL A 31 -8.23 27.88 6.91
N THR A 32 -9.36 27.73 7.59
CA THR A 32 -10.68 27.68 6.92
C THR A 32 -11.45 28.98 7.04
N SER A 33 -11.02 29.88 7.94
CA SER A 33 -11.67 31.18 8.14
C SER A 33 -10.69 32.27 8.58
N GLY A 34 -11.04 33.53 8.31
CA GLY A 34 -10.26 34.67 8.81
C GLY A 34 -10.27 34.79 10.34
N PHE A 35 -11.31 34.30 11.01
CA PHE A 35 -11.37 34.28 12.48
C PHE A 35 -10.26 33.40 13.08
N GLU A 36 -10.00 32.24 12.47
CA GLU A 36 -8.92 31.34 12.87
C GLU A 36 -7.54 32.02 12.74
N VAL A 37 -7.33 32.76 11.64
CA VAL A 37 -6.10 33.53 11.42
C VAL A 37 -5.92 34.59 12.51
N ILE A 38 -6.97 35.34 12.85
CA ILE A 38 -6.90 36.38 13.89
C ILE A 38 -6.49 35.76 15.24
N LYS A 39 -7.08 34.63 15.61
CA LYS A 39 -6.73 33.93 16.85
C LYS A 39 -5.26 33.49 16.85
N GLN A 40 -4.80 32.85 15.78
CA GLN A 40 -3.41 32.40 15.64
C GLN A 40 -2.42 33.58 15.68
N LEU A 41 -2.74 34.69 15.01
CA LEU A 41 -1.91 35.89 15.02
C LEU A 41 -1.86 36.55 16.40
N HIS A 42 -2.98 36.60 17.12
CA HIS A 42 -3.01 37.16 18.47
C HIS A 42 -2.09 36.37 19.40
N GLU A 43 -2.26 35.05 19.45
CA GLU A 43 -1.41 34.16 20.24
C GLU A 43 0.06 34.28 19.84
N TRP A 44 0.37 34.24 18.55
CA TRP A 44 1.74 34.36 18.04
C TRP A 44 2.39 35.71 18.35
N SER A 45 1.64 36.81 18.24
CA SER A 45 2.18 38.17 18.37
C SER A 45 2.68 38.50 19.77
N THR A 46 2.14 37.84 20.81
CA THR A 46 2.49 38.11 22.22
C THR A 46 3.96 37.86 22.56
N HIS A 47 4.62 36.94 21.86
CA HIS A 47 6.01 36.54 22.16
C HIS A 47 6.96 36.67 20.96
N ASN A 48 6.43 36.80 19.74
CA ASN A 48 7.22 36.67 18.51
C ASN A 48 7.20 37.92 17.61
N LEU A 49 6.37 38.93 17.92
CA LEU A 49 6.29 40.13 17.10
C LEU A 49 7.40 41.11 17.45
N HIS A 50 8.27 41.41 16.48
CA HIS A 50 9.36 42.36 16.61
C HIS A 50 9.10 43.60 15.74
N LYS A 51 9.85 44.68 16.00
CA LYS A 51 9.74 45.93 15.24
C LYS A 51 10.00 45.75 13.74
N ASP A 52 10.91 44.83 13.41
CA ASP A 52 11.31 44.55 12.03
C ASP A 52 10.59 43.34 11.42
N THR A 53 9.52 42.85 12.08
CA THR A 53 8.70 41.77 11.53
C THR A 53 8.02 42.22 10.25
N LEU A 54 8.26 41.49 9.16
CA LEU A 54 7.61 41.71 7.87
C LEU A 54 6.39 40.80 7.72
N LEU A 55 5.29 41.37 7.23
CA LEU A 55 4.09 40.62 6.86
C LEU A 55 4.06 40.49 5.33
N CYS A 56 3.99 39.25 4.84
CA CYS A 56 3.98 38.97 3.41
C CYS A 56 2.72 38.18 3.05
N ALA A 57 1.88 38.77 2.19
CA ALA A 57 0.79 38.06 1.55
C ALA A 57 1.19 37.74 0.10
N ILE A 58 1.19 36.45 -0.24
CA ILE A 58 1.52 35.95 -1.57
C ILE A 58 0.24 35.42 -2.19
N TYR A 59 -0.05 35.83 -3.43
CA TYR A 59 -1.22 35.38 -4.19
C TYR A 59 -0.77 34.52 -5.37
N VAL A 60 -1.47 33.41 -5.59
CA VAL A 60 -1.27 32.58 -6.78
C VAL A 60 -2.15 33.12 -7.90
N VAL A 61 -1.52 33.56 -8.99
CA VAL A 61 -2.23 34.05 -10.18
C VAL A 61 -2.86 32.87 -10.91
N ASP A 62 -4.13 32.99 -11.28
CA ASP A 62 -4.85 32.05 -12.16
C ASP A 62 -4.83 30.58 -11.70
N LEU A 63 -4.80 30.32 -10.39
CA LEU A 63 -4.66 28.96 -9.82
C LEU A 63 -5.53 27.92 -10.52
N TYR A 64 -6.85 28.16 -10.64
CA TYR A 64 -7.78 27.16 -11.17
C TYR A 64 -7.53 26.79 -12.63
N THR A 65 -7.08 27.72 -13.46
CA THR A 65 -6.78 27.47 -14.88
C THR A 65 -5.37 26.93 -15.08
N MET A 66 -4.48 27.14 -14.11
CA MET A 66 -3.07 26.73 -14.18
C MET A 66 -2.77 25.39 -13.50
N ILE A 67 -3.70 24.77 -12.76
CA ILE A 67 -3.50 23.42 -12.20
C ILE A 67 -3.38 22.40 -13.34
N PRO A 68 -2.22 21.76 -13.53
CA PRO A 68 -2.11 20.73 -14.53
C PRO A 68 -2.81 19.45 -14.05
N GLN A 69 -3.58 18.82 -14.95
CA GLN A 69 -4.59 17.82 -14.58
C GLN A 69 -3.97 16.55 -13.97
N THR A 70 -2.82 16.11 -14.49
CA THR A 70 -2.11 14.92 -14.00
C THR A 70 -1.64 15.10 -12.56
N GLU A 71 -1.12 16.29 -12.25
CA GLU A 71 -0.62 16.69 -10.94
C GLU A 71 -1.78 16.83 -9.95
N GLY A 72 -2.92 17.35 -10.39
CA GLY A 72 -4.15 17.39 -9.58
C GLY A 72 -4.61 15.99 -9.16
N VAL A 73 -4.67 15.04 -10.10
CA VAL A 73 -5.00 13.64 -9.79
C VAL A 73 -3.96 13.01 -8.87
N LEU A 74 -2.67 13.27 -9.10
CA LEU A 74 -1.59 12.75 -8.27
C LEU A 74 -1.65 13.30 -6.84
N ALA A 75 -1.99 14.57 -6.66
CA ALA A 75 -2.15 15.20 -5.35
C ALA A 75 -3.26 14.50 -4.53
N ILE A 76 -4.42 14.26 -5.13
CA ILE A 76 -5.52 13.52 -4.49
C ILE A 76 -5.10 12.09 -4.14
N LYS A 77 -4.48 11.36 -5.08
CA LYS A 77 -3.98 9.99 -4.83
C LYS A 77 -2.98 9.94 -3.68
N LYS A 78 -2.07 10.92 -3.59
CA LYS A 78 -1.11 11.03 -2.49
C LYS A 78 -1.79 11.29 -1.15
N ILE A 79 -2.77 12.19 -1.09
CA ILE A 79 -3.53 12.46 0.14
C ILE A 79 -4.25 11.20 0.62
N LEU A 80 -5.01 10.56 -0.27
CA LEU A 80 -5.79 9.36 0.06
C LEU A 80 -4.91 8.19 0.51
N SER A 81 -3.87 7.86 -0.26
CA SER A 81 -2.96 6.75 0.08
C SER A 81 -2.23 7.00 1.40
N ARG A 82 -1.75 8.23 1.66
CA ARG A 82 -1.13 8.58 2.94
C ARG A 82 -2.13 8.51 4.09
N PHE A 83 -3.37 8.95 3.89
CA PHE A 83 -4.39 8.87 4.93
C PHE A 83 -4.64 7.42 5.34
N VAL A 84 -4.83 6.51 4.38
CA VAL A 84 -5.01 5.07 4.66
C VAL A 84 -3.80 4.48 5.40
N LEU A 85 -2.58 4.75 4.92
CA LEU A 85 -1.35 4.21 5.52
C LEU A 85 -1.04 4.78 6.91
N LYS A 86 -1.43 6.03 7.19
CA LYS A 86 -1.20 6.68 8.50
C LYS A 86 -2.29 6.39 9.52
N ASN A 87 -3.51 6.08 9.08
CA ASN A 87 -4.63 5.75 9.95
C ASN A 87 -4.92 4.25 9.91
N ASN A 88 -3.84 3.48 9.99
CA ASN A 88 -3.87 2.04 9.88
C ASN A 88 -4.15 1.41 11.26
N TYR A 89 -5.44 1.33 11.61
CA TYR A 89 -5.89 0.79 12.89
C TYR A 89 -6.53 -0.59 12.69
N PHE A 90 -6.34 -1.49 13.65
CA PHE A 90 -7.00 -2.79 13.68
C PHE A 90 -7.40 -3.13 15.12
N SER A 91 -8.37 -4.03 15.27
CA SER A 91 -8.79 -4.56 16.58
C SER A 91 -8.30 -6.00 16.76
N TYR A 92 -7.82 -6.33 17.95
CA TYR A 92 -7.45 -7.68 18.35
C TYR A 92 -7.81 -7.86 19.82
N GLU A 93 -8.52 -8.94 20.17
CA GLU A 93 -9.01 -9.19 21.55
C GLU A 93 -9.73 -7.96 22.17
N ASP A 94 -10.66 -7.37 21.42
CA ASP A 94 -11.42 -6.16 21.81
C ASP A 94 -10.58 -4.91 22.12
N GLN A 95 -9.30 -4.90 21.76
CA GLN A 95 -8.40 -3.74 21.89
C GLN A 95 -8.05 -3.16 20.53
N TYR A 96 -7.97 -1.83 20.45
CA TYR A 96 -7.58 -1.11 19.23
C TYR A 96 -6.10 -0.80 19.22
N TYR A 97 -5.44 -1.10 18.11
CA TYR A 97 -4.02 -0.88 17.91
C TYR A 97 -3.78 0.01 16.69
N HIS A 98 -2.83 0.93 16.83
CA HIS A 98 -2.30 1.71 15.71
C HIS A 98 -1.06 1.02 15.14
N GLN A 99 -1.15 0.53 13.92
CA GLN A 99 -0.04 -0.14 13.27
C GLN A 99 0.94 0.90 12.69
N ILE A 100 2.07 1.08 13.36
CA ILE A 100 3.12 2.03 12.97
C ILE A 100 4.02 1.53 11.81
N ARG A 101 4.04 0.22 11.55
CA ARG A 101 4.81 -0.41 10.47
C ARG A 101 3.96 -1.42 9.70
N GLY A 102 4.02 -1.36 8.38
CA GLY A 102 3.25 -2.24 7.49
C GLY A 102 1.85 -1.69 7.21
N VAL A 103 0.95 -2.60 6.80
CA VAL A 103 -0.44 -2.32 6.42
C VAL A 103 -1.37 -3.25 7.22
N ALA A 104 -2.57 -2.77 7.58
CA ALA A 104 -3.51 -3.54 8.39
C ALA A 104 -4.16 -4.59 7.49
N MET A 105 -4.21 -5.82 8.00
CA MET A 105 -4.89 -6.91 7.34
C MET A 105 -6.39 -6.57 7.22
N GLY A 106 -7.01 -6.97 6.11
CA GLY A 106 -8.44 -6.76 5.87
C GLY A 106 -8.82 -5.41 5.25
N SER A 107 -7.92 -4.42 5.18
CA SER A 107 -8.19 -3.20 4.42
C SER A 107 -8.22 -3.49 2.90
N PRO A 108 -9.21 -3.00 2.14
CA PRO A 108 -9.31 -3.23 0.70
C PRO A 108 -8.06 -2.81 -0.09
N LEU A 109 -7.35 -1.78 0.38
CA LEU A 109 -6.15 -1.27 -0.29
C LEU A 109 -4.87 -2.07 0.06
N THR A 110 -4.90 -2.85 1.14
CA THR A 110 -3.73 -3.58 1.67
C THR A 110 -3.17 -4.55 0.64
N LEU A 111 -4.01 -5.35 -0.02
CA LEU A 111 -3.56 -6.29 -1.05
C LEU A 111 -2.92 -5.59 -2.24
N THR A 112 -3.48 -4.46 -2.67
CA THR A 112 -2.91 -3.66 -3.76
C THR A 112 -1.55 -3.09 -3.37
N ILE A 113 -1.42 -2.54 -2.15
CA ILE A 113 -0.15 -2.01 -1.65
C ILE A 113 0.90 -3.12 -1.57
N ALA A 114 0.55 -4.28 -1.01
CA ALA A 114 1.44 -5.43 -0.92
C ALA A 114 1.93 -5.87 -2.31
N ASN A 115 1.01 -5.98 -3.28
CA ASN A 115 1.36 -6.34 -4.65
C ASN A 115 2.24 -5.31 -5.34
N CYS A 116 1.95 -4.01 -5.20
CA CYS A 116 2.77 -2.94 -5.76
C CYS A 116 4.19 -2.96 -5.16
N TYR A 117 4.29 -3.07 -3.84
CA TYR A 117 5.58 -3.10 -3.15
C TYR A 117 6.40 -4.34 -3.56
N MET A 118 5.79 -5.52 -3.54
CA MET A 118 6.44 -6.77 -3.95
C MET A 118 6.83 -6.78 -5.42
N PHE A 119 6.05 -6.14 -6.30
CA PHE A 119 6.40 -5.99 -7.73
C PHE A 119 7.73 -5.22 -7.91
N PHE A 120 7.95 -4.15 -7.14
CA PHE A 120 9.21 -3.42 -7.19
C PHE A 120 10.36 -4.17 -6.51
N PHE A 121 10.09 -4.79 -5.36
CA PHE A 121 11.05 -5.62 -4.63
C PHE A 121 11.60 -6.76 -5.52
N GLN A 122 10.73 -7.52 -6.19
CA GLN A 122 11.12 -8.68 -6.99
C GLN A 122 11.80 -8.31 -8.31
N ARG A 123 11.74 -7.06 -8.77
CA ARG A 123 12.17 -6.67 -10.13
C ARG A 123 13.62 -7.04 -10.41
N ASN A 124 14.51 -6.87 -9.42
CA ASN A 124 15.92 -7.23 -9.57
C ASN A 124 16.15 -8.73 -9.39
N ILE A 125 15.38 -9.40 -8.54
CA ILE A 125 15.41 -10.86 -8.35
C ILE A 125 15.11 -11.56 -9.67
N VAL A 126 13.99 -11.20 -10.32
CA VAL A 126 13.56 -11.82 -11.59
C VAL A 126 14.62 -11.65 -12.68
N LYS A 127 15.30 -10.49 -12.74
CA LYS A 127 16.39 -10.25 -13.70
C LYS A 127 17.63 -11.11 -13.45
N GLN A 128 17.89 -11.47 -12.20
CA GLN A 128 19.04 -12.32 -11.84
C GLN A 128 18.80 -13.80 -12.14
N ILE A 129 17.54 -14.20 -12.33
CA ILE A 129 17.18 -15.55 -12.77
C ILE A 129 17.49 -15.66 -14.27
N THR A 130 18.72 -16.02 -14.59
CA THR A 130 19.28 -16.07 -15.96
C THR A 130 19.23 -17.45 -16.61
N ASN A 131 18.64 -18.44 -15.96
CA ASN A 131 18.49 -19.80 -16.47
C ASN A 131 17.51 -19.84 -17.68
N PRO A 132 17.86 -20.49 -18.80
CA PRO A 132 16.91 -20.78 -19.87
C PRO A 132 15.80 -21.71 -19.38
N GLY A 133 14.55 -21.22 -19.37
CA GLY A 133 13.37 -21.98 -18.95
C GLY A 133 13.01 -21.85 -17.46
N GLY A 134 13.68 -20.97 -16.72
CA GLY A 134 13.39 -20.72 -15.32
C GLY A 134 12.04 -20.04 -15.15
N ILE A 135 11.29 -20.46 -14.13
CA ILE A 135 9.97 -19.90 -13.81
C ILE A 135 10.07 -19.15 -12.49
N TYR A 136 9.56 -17.92 -12.47
CA TYR A 136 9.30 -17.17 -11.26
C TYR A 136 7.83 -16.77 -11.26
N VAL A 137 7.07 -17.24 -10.27
CA VAL A 137 5.69 -16.81 -10.05
C VAL A 137 5.51 -16.40 -8.60
N ARG A 138 4.63 -15.41 -8.37
CA ARG A 138 4.29 -14.93 -7.04
C ARG A 138 2.77 -14.81 -6.92
N TYR A 139 2.25 -15.27 -5.80
CA TYR A 139 0.87 -15.03 -5.38
C TYR A 139 0.89 -14.28 -4.04
N ILE A 140 0.62 -12.98 -4.07
CA ILE A 140 0.69 -12.08 -2.91
C ILE A 140 2.05 -12.19 -2.18
N ASP A 141 2.17 -12.96 -1.12
CA ASP A 141 3.36 -13.18 -0.31
C ASP A 141 4.10 -14.49 -0.64
N ASP A 142 3.44 -15.45 -1.29
CA ASP A 142 4.05 -16.72 -1.68
C ASP A 142 4.82 -16.58 -2.99
N ILE A 143 6.10 -16.96 -2.99
CA ILE A 143 6.98 -16.97 -4.17
C ILE A 143 7.34 -18.41 -4.52
N PHE A 144 7.21 -18.76 -5.79
CA PHE A 144 7.60 -20.07 -6.32
C PHE A 144 8.55 -19.91 -7.50
N ILE A 145 9.68 -20.63 -7.41
CA ILE A 145 10.79 -20.54 -8.34
C ILE A 145 11.14 -21.95 -8.82
N ILE A 146 11.19 -22.14 -10.14
CA ILE A 146 11.69 -23.36 -10.78
C ILE A 146 12.94 -22.99 -11.55
N ILE A 147 14.07 -23.58 -11.19
CA ILE A 147 15.38 -23.31 -11.80
C ILE A 147 16.27 -24.56 -11.77
N ASN A 148 17.23 -24.61 -12.69
CA ASN A 148 18.24 -25.68 -12.79
C ASN A 148 19.62 -25.22 -12.31
N TRP A 149 19.68 -24.37 -11.28
CA TRP A 149 20.94 -23.95 -10.69
C TRP A 149 21.46 -24.99 -9.69
N PRO A 150 22.79 -25.04 -9.44
CA PRO A 150 23.32 -25.77 -8.30
C PRO A 150 22.68 -25.25 -7.00
N THR A 151 22.29 -26.16 -6.11
CA THR A 151 21.63 -25.84 -4.82
C THR A 151 22.41 -24.80 -4.01
N GLN A 152 23.74 -24.93 -3.96
CA GLN A 152 24.62 -23.96 -3.27
C GLN A 152 24.55 -22.55 -3.88
N HIS A 153 24.43 -22.45 -5.20
CA HIS A 153 24.27 -21.16 -5.88
C HIS A 153 22.93 -20.52 -5.53
N LEU A 154 21.84 -21.30 -5.55
CA LEU A 154 20.51 -20.82 -5.16
C LEU A 154 20.49 -20.31 -3.72
N HIS A 155 21.05 -21.05 -2.75
CA HIS A 155 21.14 -20.59 -1.36
C HIS A 155 21.89 -19.26 -1.23
N LYS A 156 23.05 -19.14 -1.90
CA LYS A 156 23.82 -17.89 -1.91
C LYS A 156 23.01 -16.73 -2.50
N GLN A 157 22.23 -16.96 -3.56
CA GLN A 157 21.37 -15.92 -4.13
C GLN A 157 20.23 -15.53 -3.19
N ILE A 158 19.59 -16.48 -2.51
CA ILE A 158 18.55 -16.21 -1.52
C ILE A 158 19.10 -15.35 -0.37
N ASP A 159 20.33 -15.62 0.09
CA ASP A 159 20.99 -14.79 1.10
C ASP A 159 21.21 -13.35 0.60
N LEU A 160 21.61 -13.18 -0.66
CA LEU A 160 21.72 -11.85 -1.27
C LEU A 160 20.36 -11.16 -1.41
N TRP A 161 19.31 -11.88 -1.78
CA TRP A 161 17.95 -11.34 -1.89
C TRP A 161 17.39 -10.91 -0.53
N ASN A 162 17.73 -11.62 0.54
CA ASN A 162 17.41 -11.25 1.92
C ASN A 162 18.08 -9.93 2.39
N ASN A 163 19.10 -9.46 1.67
CA ASN A 163 19.75 -8.17 1.95
C ASN A 163 19.16 -7.01 1.14
N ILE A 164 18.15 -7.24 0.29
CA ILE A 164 17.54 -6.18 -0.54
C ILE A 164 16.75 -5.19 0.32
N ASP A 165 15.99 -5.68 1.29
CA ASP A 165 15.20 -4.84 2.19
C ASP A 165 15.19 -5.44 3.59
N SER A 166 15.60 -4.68 4.60
CA SER A 166 15.66 -5.13 5.99
C SER A 166 14.29 -5.42 6.61
N ASN A 167 13.20 -4.99 5.97
CA ASN A 167 11.83 -5.23 6.42
C ASN A 167 11.22 -6.51 5.84
N ILE A 168 11.82 -7.12 4.80
CA ILE A 168 11.32 -8.32 4.13
C ILE A 168 12.31 -9.46 4.31
N LYS A 169 11.83 -10.57 4.88
CA LYS A 169 12.61 -11.79 5.04
C LYS A 169 12.04 -12.90 4.16
N LEU A 170 12.85 -13.41 3.25
CA LEU A 170 12.59 -14.58 2.43
C LEU A 170 13.06 -15.83 3.17
N ILE A 171 12.13 -16.76 3.38
CA ILE A 171 12.41 -18.09 3.93
C ILE A 171 12.14 -19.09 2.81
N ALA A 172 13.19 -19.77 2.35
CA ALA A 172 13.09 -20.69 1.23
C ALA A 172 13.20 -22.13 1.70
N GLN A 173 12.31 -22.98 1.19
CA GLN A 173 12.42 -24.43 1.26
C GLN A 173 12.86 -24.93 -0.11
N VAL A 174 14.09 -25.47 -0.19
CA VAL A 174 14.68 -25.92 -1.45
C VAL A 174 14.67 -27.45 -1.47
N GLY A 175 14.11 -28.03 -2.52
CA GLY A 175 14.02 -29.48 -2.70
C GLY A 175 13.47 -29.86 -4.06
N HIS A 176 13.38 -31.15 -4.32
CA HIS A 176 12.77 -31.70 -5.54
C HIS A 176 11.24 -31.74 -5.46
N SER A 177 10.66 -31.47 -4.29
CA SER A 177 9.23 -31.31 -4.08
C SER A 177 8.95 -30.02 -3.31
N SER A 178 7.83 -29.37 -3.59
CA SER A 178 7.37 -28.21 -2.83
C SER A 178 5.86 -28.07 -2.89
N ASN A 179 5.31 -27.36 -1.90
CA ASN A 179 3.92 -26.96 -1.89
C ASN A 179 3.83 -25.47 -2.25
N PHE A 180 2.93 -25.13 -3.17
CA PHE A 180 2.64 -23.75 -3.54
C PHE A 180 1.12 -23.58 -3.70
N LEU A 181 0.52 -22.71 -2.89
CA LEU A 181 -0.95 -22.59 -2.78
C LEU A 181 -1.59 -23.95 -2.48
N ASP A 182 -2.54 -24.38 -3.31
CA ASP A 182 -3.24 -25.67 -3.23
C ASP A 182 -2.59 -26.75 -4.10
N LEU A 183 -1.31 -26.59 -4.47
CA LEU A 183 -0.57 -27.51 -5.34
C LEU A 183 0.63 -28.10 -4.60
N TYR A 184 0.76 -29.42 -4.68
CA TYR A 184 2.03 -30.12 -4.46
C TYR A 184 2.66 -30.35 -5.81
N VAL A 185 3.94 -30.00 -5.93
CA VAL A 185 4.75 -30.14 -7.15
C VAL A 185 5.98 -30.96 -6.81
N GLU A 186 6.29 -31.95 -7.64
CA GLU A 186 7.48 -32.80 -7.48
C GLU A 186 8.15 -33.07 -8.82
N ASN A 187 9.48 -33.03 -8.81
CA ASN A 187 10.32 -33.45 -9.92
C ASN A 187 10.73 -34.92 -9.71
N MET A 188 10.02 -35.84 -10.38
CA MET A 188 10.34 -37.25 -10.38
C MET A 188 11.31 -37.56 -11.52
N ASN A 189 12.61 -37.31 -11.30
CA ASN A 189 13.68 -37.59 -12.27
C ASN A 189 13.47 -36.97 -13.66
N GLY A 190 13.04 -35.70 -13.72
CA GLY A 190 12.76 -34.96 -14.96
C GLY A 190 11.29 -34.96 -15.36
N HIS A 191 10.43 -35.73 -14.68
CA HIS A 191 8.99 -35.73 -14.90
C HIS A 191 8.28 -34.88 -13.84
N LEU A 192 7.52 -33.89 -14.30
CA LEU A 192 6.71 -33.04 -13.43
C LEU A 192 5.49 -33.82 -12.94
N PHE A 193 5.40 -34.02 -11.62
CA PHE A 193 4.22 -34.54 -10.95
C PHE A 193 3.54 -33.44 -10.16
N THR A 194 2.21 -33.37 -10.26
CA THR A 194 1.41 -32.43 -9.48
C THR A 194 0.20 -33.14 -8.86
N LYS A 195 -0.17 -32.71 -7.67
CA LYS A 195 -1.43 -33.11 -7.02
C LYS A 195 -2.01 -31.95 -6.22
N VAL A 196 -3.30 -32.01 -5.92
CA VAL A 196 -3.92 -31.06 -4.99
C VAL A 196 -3.29 -31.23 -3.61
N TYR A 197 -2.85 -30.13 -3.03
CA TYR A 197 -2.36 -30.04 -1.65
C TYR A 197 -3.32 -29.21 -0.83
N ARG A 198 -3.57 -29.63 0.42
CA ARG A 198 -4.32 -28.85 1.39
C ARG A 198 -3.45 -28.69 2.62
N LYS A 199 -3.24 -27.44 3.06
CA LYS A 199 -2.48 -27.16 4.28
C LYS A 199 -3.12 -27.90 5.48
N PRO A 200 -2.36 -28.35 6.49
CA PRO A 200 -2.93 -28.96 7.69
C PRO A 200 -3.95 -28.07 8.42
N SER A 201 -3.81 -26.74 8.27
CA SER A 201 -4.73 -25.72 8.76
C SER A 201 -5.93 -25.47 7.85
N TYR A 202 -6.14 -26.28 6.81
CA TYR A 202 -7.29 -26.17 5.92
C TYR A 202 -8.54 -26.59 6.68
N GLU A 203 -9.29 -25.60 7.16
CA GLU A 203 -10.66 -25.81 7.59
C GLU A 203 -11.58 -25.71 6.38
N PRO A 204 -12.28 -26.79 5.99
CA PRO A 204 -13.36 -26.67 5.05
C PRO A 204 -14.42 -25.74 5.65
N TYR A 205 -14.60 -24.55 5.07
CA TYR A 205 -15.73 -23.70 5.37
C TYR A 205 -17.00 -24.41 4.90
N TYR A 206 -17.58 -25.24 5.77
CA TYR A 206 -18.92 -25.76 5.56
C TYR A 206 -19.90 -24.64 5.87
N LEU A 207 -20.65 -24.19 4.87
CA LEU A 207 -21.88 -23.45 5.13
C LEU A 207 -22.82 -24.41 5.87
N PRO A 208 -23.18 -24.12 7.13
CA PRO A 208 -24.13 -24.97 7.83
C PRO A 208 -25.48 -24.90 7.09
N PHE A 209 -26.25 -25.99 7.09
CA PHE A 209 -27.49 -26.14 6.31
C PHE A 209 -28.52 -25.01 6.55
N ASN A 210 -28.46 -24.39 7.71
CA ASN A 210 -29.28 -23.27 8.17
C ASN A 210 -28.66 -21.89 7.89
N SER A 211 -27.57 -21.81 7.13
CA SER A 211 -26.98 -20.53 6.72
C SER A 211 -27.90 -19.86 5.69
N ILE A 212 -28.52 -18.75 6.08
CA ILE A 212 -29.24 -17.84 5.17
C ILE A 212 -28.20 -16.88 4.59
N HIS A 213 -27.36 -17.39 3.70
CA HIS A 213 -26.48 -16.55 2.90
C HIS A 213 -27.30 -15.97 1.72
N PRO A 214 -27.22 -14.65 1.43
CA PRO A 214 -28.02 -14.00 0.39
C PRO A 214 -27.74 -14.48 -1.04
#